data_AF-A0A352VGH0-F1
#
_entry.id   AF-A0A352VGH0-F1
#
_cell.length_a   1.000
_cell.length_b   1.000
_cell.length_c   1.000
_cell.angle_alpha   90.00
_cell.angle_beta   90.00
_cell.angle_gamma   90.00
#
_symmetry.space_group_name_H-M   'P 1'
#
loop_
_entity.id
_entity.type
_entity.pdbx_description
1 polymer ?
#
loop_
_entity_poly.entity_id
_entity_poly.type
_entity_poly.pdbx_seq_one_letter_code
_entity_poly.pdbx_strand_id
1 'polypeptide(L)'
;MSENESTMHRRLFLSLAGAVAIGSTRPTRSAAWSTAQADPRFDAICDLVEAKMAEYRITGVAFGLSKDGASQRRGFGLTNVDNPQPITPDTVFPIASISKTVVGTALMRLHDQGRLDVEAPVRDYLPTFRVADASATRDVRIWHLMTHTPGWEGQLSTPDRGPATLASFTQGLVDLPQLARPGEVWAYNNAGWGVAGRVLEAVTDSTIGEALSDLVFNPLGLDRAFSRTGDAMTYRFAAPHREEGGRTLVNHAFQLPANVSAGGCAMSLDNMIQYLEFHLGDGTTPDGARLLSTASLVAMRTARIRKNSSTDEMGLGWHLRTLDGVVTAQHGGTLGGHCLHAQLVPERNLCFSILTNHRNGWRLNEDVATVILDTYEELALAPGQMTGGNRGGNERMTYHAEPVTLQPPLDEYVGLYQRPPVGDVNVHIEDGRLVVGRGQRSYGLVFWGRDMTYTTGPGAFAGMAVEFIRDDSGAVTWVRVNGRIARKEGR
;
A
#
# COMPACT_ATOMS: atom_id res chain seq x y z
N MET A 1 69.52 -37.08 25.35
CA MET A 1 68.75 -36.08 24.59
C MET A 1 67.36 -36.68 24.38
N SER A 2 66.55 -36.76 25.44
CA SER A 2 65.70 -35.73 26.06
C SER A 2 64.27 -35.83 25.52
N GLU A 3 63.56 -36.83 26.04
CA GLU A 3 62.11 -36.80 26.26
C GLU A 3 61.81 -35.87 27.45
N ASN A 4 60.68 -35.17 27.42
CA ASN A 4 60.07 -34.66 28.64
C ASN A 4 58.54 -34.59 28.46
N GLU A 5 57.85 -35.59 29.01
CA GLU A 5 56.46 -35.52 29.43
C GLU A 5 56.36 -34.71 30.73
N SER A 6 55.30 -33.93 30.93
CA SER A 6 54.84 -33.61 32.29
C SER A 6 53.38 -33.12 32.33
N THR A 7 52.50 -34.07 32.65
CA THR A 7 51.54 -34.08 33.77
C THR A 7 50.55 -32.92 34.02
N MET A 8 49.26 -33.28 33.93
CA MET A 8 48.12 -32.62 34.58
C MET A 8 48.21 -32.70 36.11
N HIS A 9 47.89 -31.61 36.81
CA HIS A 9 47.36 -31.65 38.17
C HIS A 9 46.15 -30.72 38.35
N ARG A 10 45.04 -31.36 38.79
CA ARG A 10 43.84 -30.73 39.36
C ARG A 10 44.21 -29.76 40.47
N ARG A 11 43.62 -28.56 40.44
CA ARG A 11 43.33 -27.79 41.67
C ARG A 11 41.87 -27.37 41.67
N LEU A 12 41.17 -27.94 42.64
CA LEU A 12 39.82 -27.61 43.07
C LEU A 12 39.89 -26.22 43.75
N PHE A 13 39.13 -25.24 43.27
CA PHE A 13 38.80 -24.04 44.04
C PHE A 13 37.28 -23.92 44.09
N LEU A 14 36.73 -24.24 45.26
CA LEU A 14 35.41 -23.83 45.70
C LEU A 14 35.48 -22.35 46.07
N SER A 15 34.67 -21.52 45.43
CA SER A 15 34.32 -20.19 45.95
C SER A 15 32.79 -20.03 45.90
N LEU A 16 32.26 -19.82 47.10
CA LEU A 16 30.86 -19.60 47.43
C LEU A 16 30.26 -18.35 46.76
N ALA A 17 28.96 -18.49 46.45
CA ALA A 17 27.88 -17.51 46.65
C ALA A 17 27.96 -16.12 45.98
N GLY A 18 27.01 -15.90 45.07
CA GLY A 18 26.64 -14.56 44.58
C GLY A 18 25.69 -14.61 43.40
N ALA A 19 24.63 -15.43 43.45
CA ALA A 19 23.57 -15.37 42.44
C ALA A 19 22.75 -14.08 42.64
N VAL A 20 23.22 -12.97 42.08
CA VAL A 20 22.34 -11.84 41.79
C VAL A 20 21.51 -12.25 40.58
N ALA A 21 20.35 -12.83 40.85
CA ALA A 21 19.28 -12.88 39.87
C ALA A 21 18.87 -11.43 39.62
N ILE A 22 19.46 -10.79 38.62
CA ILE A 22 18.86 -9.59 38.01
C ILE A 22 17.64 -10.12 37.28
N GLY A 23 16.54 -10.25 38.02
CA GLY A 23 15.23 -10.44 37.44
C GLY A 23 15.00 -9.24 36.53
N SER A 24 15.24 -9.42 35.23
CA SER A 24 14.71 -8.53 34.21
C SER A 24 13.21 -8.75 34.20
N THR A 25 12.51 -8.15 35.15
CA THR A 25 11.07 -7.92 35.06
C THR A 25 10.90 -6.92 33.92
N ARG A 26 10.88 -7.45 32.68
CA ARG A 26 10.23 -6.74 31.59
C ARG A 26 8.86 -6.36 32.13
N PRO A 27 8.49 -5.08 32.19
CA PRO A 27 7.15 -4.72 32.61
C PRO A 27 6.23 -5.39 31.60
N THR A 28 5.49 -6.41 32.03
CA THR A 28 4.30 -6.89 31.32
C THR A 28 3.34 -5.73 31.34
N ARG A 29 3.41 -4.89 30.31
CA ARG A 29 2.56 -3.73 30.16
C ARG A 29 1.18 -4.26 29.78
N SER A 30 0.35 -4.45 30.79
CA SER A 30 -1.10 -4.33 30.62
C SER A 30 -1.36 -2.88 30.23
N ALA A 31 -1.27 -2.59 28.93
CA ALA A 31 -2.11 -1.55 28.38
C ALA A 31 -3.53 -2.11 28.56
N ALA A 32 -4.26 -1.56 29.53
CA ALA A 32 -5.68 -1.80 29.64
C ALA A 32 -6.33 -1.14 28.41
N TRP A 33 -6.24 -1.82 27.27
CA TRP A 33 -7.20 -1.65 26.20
C TRP A 33 -8.54 -1.97 26.85
N SER A 34 -9.37 -0.94 27.02
CA SER A 34 -10.74 -1.11 27.49
C SER A 34 -11.34 -2.26 26.68
N THR A 35 -11.80 -3.32 27.34
CA THR A 35 -12.62 -4.33 26.67
C THR A 35 -13.80 -3.60 26.09
N ALA A 36 -13.74 -3.32 24.78
CA ALA A 36 -14.78 -2.59 24.07
C ALA A 36 -16.12 -3.24 24.43
N GLN A 37 -17.06 -2.42 24.88
CA GLN A 37 -18.43 -2.87 25.09
C GLN A 37 -18.92 -3.48 23.77
N ALA A 38 -19.56 -4.66 23.83
CA ALA A 38 -20.02 -5.36 22.64
C ALA A 38 -20.86 -4.42 21.77
N ASP A 39 -20.41 -4.15 20.54
CA ASP A 39 -21.13 -3.33 19.58
C ASP A 39 -21.88 -4.28 18.62
N PRO A 40 -23.22 -4.34 18.67
CA PRO A 40 -23.98 -5.23 17.79
C PRO A 40 -23.77 -4.90 16.30
N ARG A 41 -23.37 -3.67 15.96
CA ARG A 41 -23.00 -3.31 14.58
C ARG A 41 -21.75 -4.06 14.15
N PHE A 42 -20.77 -4.25 15.03
CA PHE A 42 -19.56 -5.01 14.71
C PHE A 42 -19.89 -6.47 14.38
N ASP A 43 -20.78 -7.10 15.16
CA ASP A 43 -21.21 -8.47 14.89
C ASP A 43 -21.97 -8.57 13.55
N ALA A 44 -22.85 -7.62 13.23
CA ALA A 44 -23.52 -7.57 11.93
C ALA A 44 -22.54 -7.44 10.74
N ILE A 45 -21.47 -6.66 10.90
CA ILE A 45 -20.39 -6.59 9.89
C ILE A 45 -19.62 -7.91 9.82
N CYS A 46 -19.41 -8.61 10.94
CA CYS A 46 -18.78 -9.93 10.93
C CYS A 46 -19.63 -10.96 10.18
N ASP A 47 -20.95 -10.95 10.37
CA ASP A 47 -21.87 -11.80 9.61
C ASP A 47 -21.81 -11.51 8.11
N LEU A 48 -21.72 -10.22 7.74
CA LEU A 48 -21.48 -9.83 6.35
C LEU A 48 -20.15 -10.34 5.81
N VAL A 49 -19.06 -10.25 6.59
CA VAL A 49 -17.75 -10.78 6.21
C VAL A 49 -17.85 -12.28 5.89
N GLU A 50 -18.48 -13.07 6.76
CA GLU A 50 -18.66 -14.51 6.53
C GLU A 50 -19.52 -14.81 5.29
N ALA A 51 -20.62 -14.08 5.11
CA ALA A 51 -21.48 -14.22 3.93
C ALA A 51 -20.70 -13.92 2.64
N LYS A 52 -19.90 -12.84 2.62
CA LYS A 52 -19.07 -12.47 1.47
C LYS A 52 -17.88 -13.40 1.25
N MET A 53 -17.34 -13.99 2.31
CA MET A 53 -16.34 -15.04 2.18
C MET A 53 -16.90 -16.26 1.45
N ALA A 54 -18.13 -16.69 1.81
CA ALA A 54 -18.81 -17.78 1.14
C ALA A 54 -19.15 -17.44 -0.33
N GLU A 55 -19.70 -16.25 -0.58
CA GLU A 55 -20.06 -15.79 -1.93
C GLU A 55 -18.83 -15.72 -2.86
N TYR A 56 -17.71 -15.17 -2.38
CA TYR A 56 -16.51 -14.93 -3.20
C TYR A 56 -15.42 -16.00 -3.08
N ARG A 57 -15.69 -17.06 -2.31
CA ARG A 57 -14.78 -18.18 -2.06
C ARG A 57 -13.44 -17.69 -1.53
N ILE A 58 -13.48 -16.85 -0.49
CA ILE A 58 -12.28 -16.28 0.15
C ILE A 58 -11.83 -17.20 1.28
N THR A 59 -10.55 -17.58 1.27
CA THR A 59 -9.98 -18.56 2.21
C THR A 59 -9.90 -18.05 3.65
N GLY A 60 -9.42 -16.83 3.84
CA GLY A 60 -9.21 -16.25 5.16
C GLY A 60 -9.26 -14.73 5.13
N VAL A 61 -9.79 -14.17 6.21
CA VAL A 61 -9.97 -12.73 6.41
C VAL A 61 -9.60 -12.37 7.85
N ALA A 62 -8.84 -11.29 8.03
CA ALA A 62 -8.75 -10.60 9.31
C ALA A 62 -9.42 -9.24 9.17
N PHE A 63 -10.37 -8.93 10.04
CA PHE A 63 -11.12 -7.67 10.05
C PHE A 63 -11.06 -7.02 11.42
N GLY A 64 -10.80 -5.71 11.45
CA GLY A 64 -10.89 -4.92 12.67
C GLY A 64 -11.28 -3.49 12.39
N LEU A 65 -11.85 -2.84 13.39
CA LEU A 65 -12.18 -1.42 13.38
C LEU A 65 -11.94 -0.80 14.75
N SER A 66 -11.70 0.50 14.75
CA SER A 66 -11.67 1.34 15.94
C SER A 66 -12.57 2.55 15.72
N LYS A 67 -13.47 2.80 16.68
CA LYS A 67 -14.37 3.96 16.71
C LYS A 67 -14.26 4.59 18.09
N ASP A 68 -13.95 5.88 18.13
CA ASP A 68 -13.84 6.63 19.39
C ASP A 68 -12.86 6.02 20.40
N GLY A 69 -11.79 5.39 19.90
CA GLY A 69 -10.76 4.71 20.70
C GLY A 69 -11.16 3.31 21.20
N ALA A 70 -12.38 2.84 20.92
CA ALA A 70 -12.79 1.46 21.18
C ALA A 70 -12.56 0.60 19.93
N SER A 71 -11.69 -0.41 20.04
CA SER A 71 -11.34 -1.29 18.92
C SER A 71 -11.79 -2.73 19.10
N GLN A 72 -12.26 -3.33 18.01
CA GLN A 72 -12.72 -4.72 17.91
C GLN A 72 -12.09 -5.37 16.68
N ARG A 73 -11.75 -6.66 16.80
CA ARG A 73 -10.97 -7.40 15.80
C ARG A 73 -11.44 -8.86 15.77
N ARG A 74 -11.56 -9.45 14.59
CA ARG A 74 -11.97 -10.84 14.38
C ARG A 74 -11.24 -11.46 13.18
N GLY A 75 -10.85 -12.71 13.34
CA GLY A 75 -10.27 -13.53 12.27
C GLY A 75 -11.25 -14.59 11.80
N PHE A 76 -11.23 -14.88 10.50
CA PHE A 76 -12.16 -15.79 9.83
C PHE A 76 -11.40 -16.70 8.87
N GLY A 77 -11.85 -17.95 8.76
CA GLY A 77 -11.29 -18.92 7.83
C GLY A 77 -9.83 -19.29 8.14
N LEU A 78 -9.05 -19.54 7.10
CA LEU A 78 -7.77 -20.23 7.19
C LEU A 78 -6.59 -19.40 6.65
N THR A 79 -5.45 -19.56 7.30
CA THR A 79 -4.15 -19.06 6.82
C THR A 79 -3.68 -19.74 5.54
N ASN A 80 -3.96 -21.03 5.37
CA ASN A 80 -3.42 -21.89 4.32
C ASN A 80 -4.33 -23.12 4.13
N VAL A 81 -4.73 -23.46 2.90
CA VAL A 81 -5.60 -24.62 2.61
C VAL A 81 -4.91 -25.98 2.75
N ASP A 82 -3.59 -26.05 2.57
CA ASP A 82 -2.79 -27.28 2.69
C ASP A 82 -2.37 -27.55 4.14
N ASN A 83 -2.16 -26.49 4.94
CA ASN A 83 -1.86 -26.56 6.36
C ASN A 83 -2.81 -25.64 7.16
N PRO A 84 -4.05 -26.07 7.41
CA PRO A 84 -5.10 -25.22 7.96
C PRO A 84 -4.77 -24.78 9.38
N GLN A 85 -4.60 -23.48 9.56
CA GLN A 85 -4.59 -22.80 10.85
C GLN A 85 -5.59 -21.64 10.79
N PRO A 86 -6.35 -21.37 11.87
CA PRO A 86 -7.31 -20.29 11.88
C PRO A 86 -6.62 -18.93 11.69
N ILE A 87 -7.27 -18.01 10.98
CA ILE A 87 -6.89 -16.61 11.03
C ILE A 87 -7.25 -16.07 12.42
N THR A 88 -6.28 -15.42 13.07
CA THR A 88 -6.46 -14.68 14.32
C THR A 88 -6.05 -13.22 14.11
N PRO A 89 -6.43 -12.28 14.99
CA PRO A 89 -5.94 -10.90 14.88
C PRO A 89 -4.39 -10.77 14.90
N ASP A 90 -3.69 -11.73 15.52
CA ASP A 90 -2.22 -11.85 15.51
C ASP A 90 -1.62 -12.45 14.23
N THR A 91 -2.44 -12.98 13.31
CA THR A 91 -1.93 -13.54 12.06
C THR A 91 -1.29 -12.45 11.22
N VAL A 92 -0.06 -12.68 10.77
CA VAL A 92 0.70 -11.75 9.93
C VAL A 92 0.26 -11.88 8.47
N PHE A 93 0.01 -10.73 7.84
CA PHE A 93 -0.23 -10.62 6.40
C PHE A 93 0.88 -9.78 5.77
N PRO A 94 1.32 -10.04 4.52
CA PRO A 94 2.05 -9.04 3.78
C PRO A 94 1.13 -7.85 3.55
N ILE A 95 1.52 -6.62 3.93
CA ILE A 95 0.63 -5.45 3.81
C ILE A 95 0.72 -4.75 2.45
N ALA A 96 1.53 -5.31 1.55
CA ALA A 96 1.66 -4.86 0.16
C ALA A 96 1.80 -3.33 0.11
N SER A 97 1.03 -2.65 -0.75
CA SER A 97 1.19 -1.21 -0.95
C SER A 97 0.80 -0.33 0.25
N ILE A 98 0.14 -0.86 1.28
CA ILE A 98 -0.04 -0.14 2.55
C ILE A 98 1.33 0.19 3.18
N SER A 99 2.39 -0.58 2.87
CA SER A 99 3.78 -0.29 3.26
C SER A 99 4.22 1.15 2.93
N LYS A 100 3.66 1.76 1.87
CA LYS A 100 3.96 3.15 1.49
C LYS A 100 3.57 4.14 2.58
N THR A 101 2.48 3.89 3.29
CA THR A 101 2.06 4.73 4.42
C THR A 101 3.08 4.66 5.57
N VAL A 102 3.66 3.48 5.81
CA VAL A 102 4.70 3.27 6.83
C VAL A 102 5.98 3.99 6.44
N VAL A 103 6.44 3.85 5.19
CA VAL A 103 7.59 4.60 4.65
C VAL A 103 7.33 6.10 4.71
N GLY A 104 6.12 6.54 4.36
CA GLY A 104 5.71 7.94 4.46
C GLY A 104 5.78 8.47 5.89
N THR A 105 5.32 7.67 6.87
CA THR A 105 5.41 8.00 8.30
C THR A 105 6.86 8.14 8.75
N ALA A 106 7.76 7.25 8.30
CA ALA A 106 9.19 7.33 8.60
C ALA A 106 9.84 8.60 8.02
N LEU A 107 9.50 8.96 6.77
CA LEU A 107 9.97 10.20 6.13
C LEU A 107 9.46 11.45 6.86
N MET A 108 8.19 11.48 7.24
CA MET A 108 7.62 12.60 8.01
C MET A 108 8.22 12.69 9.42
N ARG A 109 8.63 11.58 10.03
CA ARG A 109 9.36 11.61 11.31
C ARG A 109 10.72 12.25 11.16
N LEU A 110 11.46 11.93 10.10
CA LEU A 110 12.73 12.61 9.80
C LEU A 110 12.51 14.09 9.45
N HIS A 111 11.36 14.42 8.86
CA HIS A 111 10.96 15.79 8.60
C HIS A 111 10.75 16.60 9.88
N ASP A 112 9.97 16.10 10.82
CA ASP A 112 9.78 16.74 12.13
C ASP A 112 11.10 16.85 12.92
N GLN A 113 12.04 15.94 12.70
CA GLN A 113 13.39 15.99 13.30
C GLN A 113 14.33 16.99 12.61
N GLY A 114 13.92 17.64 11.52
CA GLY A 114 14.77 18.54 10.73
C GLY A 114 15.90 17.83 9.98
N ARG A 115 15.85 16.49 9.86
CA ARG A 115 16.85 15.67 9.16
C ARG A 115 16.53 15.48 7.68
N LEU A 116 15.28 15.71 7.30
CA LEU A 116 14.78 15.63 5.94
C LEU A 116 13.77 16.76 5.69
N ASP A 117 13.69 17.28 4.49
CA ASP A 117 12.63 18.16 4.04
C ASP A 117 11.89 17.48 2.91
N VAL A 118 10.58 17.27 3.09
CA VAL A 118 9.76 16.64 2.04
C VAL A 118 9.62 17.55 0.81
N GLU A 119 9.85 18.85 0.96
CA GLU A 119 9.87 19.83 -0.11
C GLU A 119 11.24 19.92 -0.80
N ALA A 120 12.29 19.31 -0.26
CA ALA A 120 13.63 19.37 -0.86
C ALA A 120 13.77 18.44 -2.09
N PRO A 121 14.64 18.81 -3.05
CA PRO A 121 15.04 17.93 -4.15
C PRO A 121 15.59 16.59 -3.66
N VAL A 122 15.29 15.50 -4.38
CA VAL A 122 15.82 14.16 -4.09
C VAL A 122 17.35 14.16 -4.05
N ARG A 123 17.99 14.96 -4.89
CA ARG A 123 19.46 15.03 -5.04
C ARG A 123 20.18 15.59 -3.82
N ASP A 124 19.49 16.30 -2.94
CA ASP A 124 20.07 16.80 -1.70
C ASP A 124 20.42 15.63 -0.76
N TYR A 125 19.67 14.52 -0.86
CA TYR A 125 19.90 13.30 -0.09
C TYR A 125 20.60 12.21 -0.92
N LEU A 126 20.41 12.20 -2.23
CA LEU A 126 21.02 11.25 -3.16
C LEU A 126 21.75 12.00 -4.29
N PRO A 127 22.98 12.49 -4.07
CA PRO A 127 23.68 13.35 -5.05
C PRO A 127 23.86 12.74 -6.44
N THR A 128 23.95 11.41 -6.51
CA THR A 128 24.12 10.64 -7.74
C THR A 128 22.80 10.22 -8.40
N PHE A 129 21.65 10.56 -7.81
CA PHE A 129 20.34 10.26 -8.38
C PHE A 129 20.16 10.98 -9.72
N ARG A 130 19.72 10.24 -10.73
CA ARG A 130 19.37 10.75 -12.06
C ARG A 130 18.38 9.83 -12.77
N VAL A 131 17.60 10.45 -13.65
CA VAL A 131 16.70 9.87 -14.64
C VAL A 131 17.03 10.48 -16.01
N ALA A 132 16.43 10.01 -17.11
CA ALA A 132 16.85 10.42 -18.45
C ALA A 132 16.72 11.94 -18.67
N ASP A 133 15.69 12.55 -18.10
CA ASP A 133 15.45 13.98 -18.16
C ASP A 133 16.25 14.74 -17.08
N ALA A 134 17.10 15.68 -17.51
CA ALA A 134 17.95 16.46 -16.62
C ALA A 134 17.17 17.46 -15.75
N SER A 135 16.04 17.99 -16.26
CA SER A 135 15.18 18.89 -15.47
C SER A 135 14.46 18.11 -14.38
N ALA A 136 13.88 16.95 -14.70
CA ALA A 136 13.23 16.10 -13.72
C ALA A 136 14.23 15.57 -12.68
N THR A 137 15.45 15.22 -13.11
CA THR A 137 16.56 14.86 -12.20
C THR A 137 16.87 15.96 -11.18
N ARG A 138 16.82 17.23 -11.59
CA ARG A 138 17.07 18.38 -10.73
C ARG A 138 15.87 18.73 -9.85
N ASP A 139 14.67 18.66 -10.40
CA ASP A 139 13.48 19.29 -9.83
C ASP A 139 12.58 18.33 -9.05
N VAL A 140 12.78 17.01 -9.16
CA VAL A 140 11.98 16.05 -8.41
C VAL A 140 12.28 16.18 -6.91
N ARG A 141 11.22 16.36 -6.10
CA ARG A 141 11.23 16.51 -4.66
C ARG A 141 10.71 15.26 -3.98
N ILE A 142 10.97 15.10 -2.68
CA ILE A 142 10.51 13.94 -1.91
C ILE A 142 8.98 13.81 -1.95
N TRP A 143 8.24 14.91 -1.83
CA TRP A 143 6.79 14.86 -1.88
C TRP A 143 6.27 14.33 -3.23
N HIS A 144 6.92 14.63 -4.36
CA HIS A 144 6.55 14.06 -5.67
C HIS A 144 6.59 12.53 -5.66
N LEU A 145 7.56 11.94 -4.94
CA LEU A 145 7.65 10.50 -4.76
C LEU A 145 6.46 9.97 -3.94
N MET A 146 6.14 10.66 -2.83
CA MET A 146 5.09 10.30 -1.89
C MET A 146 3.66 10.48 -2.46
N THR A 147 3.50 11.30 -3.50
CA THR A 147 2.22 11.56 -4.16
C THR A 147 2.06 10.86 -5.51
N HIS A 148 3.00 9.99 -5.90
CA HIS A 148 2.99 9.34 -7.22
C HIS A 148 3.00 10.33 -8.40
N THR A 149 3.76 11.41 -8.28
CA THR A 149 3.93 12.41 -9.33
C THR A 149 5.40 12.63 -9.73
N PRO A 150 6.30 11.63 -9.72
CA PRO A 150 7.69 11.87 -10.09
C PRO A 150 7.88 12.10 -11.61
N GLY A 151 6.90 11.73 -12.43
CA GLY A 151 6.88 12.00 -13.87
C GLY A 151 7.48 10.90 -14.76
N TRP A 152 7.96 9.78 -14.20
CA TRP A 152 8.54 8.66 -14.95
C TRP A 152 7.73 7.36 -14.81
N GLU A 153 8.14 6.30 -15.53
CA GLU A 153 7.51 4.98 -15.47
C GLU A 153 7.55 4.36 -14.06
N GLY A 154 6.38 4.01 -13.53
CA GLY A 154 6.21 3.66 -12.14
C GLY A 154 6.31 2.19 -11.76
N GLN A 155 6.21 1.27 -12.72
CA GLN A 155 6.14 -0.17 -12.50
C GLN A 155 7.45 -0.85 -12.91
N LEU A 156 8.49 -0.56 -12.16
CA LEU A 156 9.78 -1.22 -12.26
C LEU A 156 9.99 -2.14 -11.06
N SER A 157 10.64 -3.26 -11.28
CA SER A 157 11.07 -4.18 -10.23
C SER A 157 12.57 -4.42 -10.36
N THR A 158 13.21 -4.65 -9.22
CA THR A 158 14.56 -5.21 -9.13
C THR A 158 14.47 -6.55 -8.40
N PRO A 159 15.35 -7.51 -8.67
CA PRO A 159 15.58 -8.63 -7.75
C PRO A 159 15.91 -8.10 -6.36
N ASP A 160 15.43 -8.80 -5.34
CA ASP A 160 15.85 -8.57 -3.95
C ASP A 160 17.33 -8.97 -3.82
N ARG A 161 18.15 -8.01 -3.38
CA ARG A 161 19.60 -8.13 -3.14
C ARG A 161 19.94 -7.85 -1.68
N GLY A 162 18.98 -8.05 -0.77
CA GLY A 162 19.12 -7.70 0.64
C GLY A 162 19.34 -6.19 0.81
N PRO A 163 20.30 -5.77 1.66
CA PRO A 163 20.64 -4.35 1.87
C PRO A 163 21.00 -3.58 0.59
N ALA A 164 21.46 -4.25 -0.47
CA ALA A 164 21.84 -3.58 -1.71
C ALA A 164 20.65 -3.32 -2.67
N THR A 165 19.43 -3.75 -2.33
CA THR A 165 18.26 -3.72 -3.23
C THR A 165 17.95 -2.31 -3.74
N LEU A 166 17.77 -1.35 -2.83
CA LEU A 166 17.34 0.01 -3.21
C LEU A 166 18.47 0.82 -3.84
N ALA A 167 19.73 0.60 -3.42
CA ALA A 167 20.90 1.18 -4.07
C ALA A 167 21.02 0.69 -5.53
N SER A 168 20.90 -0.62 -5.75
CA SER A 168 20.92 -1.20 -7.10
C SER A 168 19.72 -0.74 -7.94
N PHE A 169 18.54 -0.62 -7.33
CA PHE A 169 17.33 -0.16 -8.01
C PHE A 169 17.50 1.26 -8.54
N THR A 170 17.91 2.20 -7.69
CA THR A 170 18.06 3.61 -8.05
C THR A 170 19.14 3.84 -9.10
N GLN A 171 20.21 3.04 -9.10
CA GLN A 171 21.22 3.06 -10.18
C GLN A 171 20.66 2.61 -11.54
N GLY A 172 19.60 1.79 -11.56
CA GLY A 172 18.93 1.35 -12.78
C GLY A 172 17.97 2.37 -13.38
N LEU A 173 17.70 3.50 -12.71
CA LEU A 173 16.73 4.51 -13.18
C LEU A 173 17.34 5.55 -14.13
N VAL A 174 18.65 5.52 -14.33
CA VAL A 174 19.43 6.56 -15.03
C VAL A 174 18.86 6.93 -16.39
N ASP A 175 18.45 5.93 -17.17
CA ASP A 175 17.95 6.10 -18.54
C ASP A 175 16.42 6.02 -18.61
N LEU A 176 15.74 6.14 -17.47
CA LEU A 176 14.29 6.03 -17.42
C LEU A 176 13.63 7.27 -18.05
N PRO A 177 12.81 7.12 -19.11
CA PRO A 177 12.19 8.25 -19.76
C PRO A 177 11.01 8.83 -18.98
N GLN A 178 10.74 10.11 -19.26
CA GLN A 178 9.70 10.89 -18.63
C GLN A 178 8.40 10.81 -19.41
N LEU A 179 7.31 10.63 -18.69
CA LEU A 179 5.93 10.64 -19.17
C LEU A 179 5.26 11.98 -18.87
N ALA A 180 5.77 12.73 -17.89
CA ALA A 180 5.32 14.06 -17.48
C ALA A 180 6.40 14.79 -16.68
N ARG A 181 6.24 16.10 -16.46
CA ARG A 181 7.06 16.84 -15.50
C ARG A 181 6.74 16.36 -14.06
N PRO A 182 7.70 16.42 -13.12
CA PRO A 182 7.40 16.18 -11.71
C PRO A 182 6.26 17.09 -11.23
N GLY A 183 5.28 16.51 -10.54
CA GLY A 183 4.09 17.22 -10.03
C GLY A 183 2.96 17.45 -11.04
N GLU A 184 3.16 17.19 -12.34
CA GLU A 184 2.19 17.56 -13.39
C GLU A 184 0.93 16.67 -13.41
N VAL A 185 1.08 15.36 -13.26
CA VAL A 185 -0.03 14.41 -13.34
C VAL A 185 0.19 13.23 -12.40
N TRP A 186 -0.90 12.78 -11.77
CA TRP A 186 -0.87 11.61 -10.92
C TRP A 186 -0.79 10.32 -11.74
N ALA A 187 0.24 9.52 -11.48
CA ALA A 187 0.42 8.20 -12.08
C ALA A 187 1.06 7.26 -11.07
N TYR A 188 0.36 6.20 -10.67
CA TYR A 188 0.79 5.28 -9.63
C TYR A 188 2.22 4.78 -9.85
N ASN A 189 3.10 5.11 -8.91
CA ASN A 189 4.55 5.01 -9.11
C ASN A 189 5.25 4.25 -7.99
N ASN A 190 5.45 2.93 -8.15
CA ASN A 190 6.24 2.13 -7.20
C ASN A 190 7.72 2.49 -7.25
N ALA A 191 8.25 2.84 -8.43
CA ALA A 191 9.64 3.24 -8.59
C ALA A 191 10.00 4.47 -7.76
N GLY A 192 9.12 5.47 -7.71
CA GLY A 192 9.28 6.66 -6.88
C GLY A 192 9.32 6.31 -5.39
N TRP A 193 8.49 5.37 -4.94
CA TRP A 193 8.60 4.86 -3.57
C TRP A 193 9.90 4.09 -3.33
N GLY A 194 10.44 3.39 -4.34
CA GLY A 194 11.79 2.81 -4.31
C GLY A 194 12.88 3.87 -4.06
N VAL A 195 12.80 5.00 -4.76
CA VAL A 195 13.69 6.16 -4.51
C VAL A 195 13.49 6.72 -3.11
N ALA A 196 12.24 6.85 -2.64
CA ALA A 196 11.93 7.34 -1.30
C ALA A 196 12.50 6.44 -0.20
N GLY A 197 12.46 5.11 -0.40
CA GLY A 197 13.14 4.16 0.46
C GLY A 197 14.66 4.32 0.45
N ARG A 198 15.26 4.58 -0.71
CA ARG A 198 16.71 4.82 -0.81
C ARG A 198 17.13 6.12 -0.12
N VAL A 199 16.31 7.17 -0.18
CA VAL A 199 16.48 8.41 0.59
C VAL A 199 16.46 8.10 2.08
N LEU A 200 15.51 7.29 2.53
CA LEU A 200 15.42 6.88 3.93
C LEU A 200 16.73 6.22 4.40
N GLU A 201 17.25 5.25 3.65
CA GLU A 201 18.55 4.60 3.94
C GLU A 201 19.72 5.59 3.98
N ALA A 202 19.75 6.58 3.08
CA ALA A 202 20.81 7.59 3.06
C ALA A 202 20.79 8.49 4.29
N VAL A 203 19.61 8.91 4.73
CA VAL A 203 19.45 9.83 5.87
C VAL A 203 19.67 9.12 7.20
N THR A 204 19.34 7.83 7.29
CA THR A 204 19.48 7.04 8.52
C THR A 204 20.81 6.31 8.64
N ASP A 205 21.56 6.16 7.53
CA ASP A 205 22.74 5.30 7.46
C ASP A 205 22.44 3.86 7.91
N SER A 206 21.27 3.34 7.49
CA SER A 206 20.80 2.00 7.85
C SER A 206 20.02 1.35 6.70
N THR A 207 19.74 0.06 6.82
CA THR A 207 18.88 -0.63 5.85
C THR A 207 17.44 -0.13 5.95
N ILE A 208 16.66 -0.24 4.86
CA ILE A 208 15.23 0.07 4.91
C ILE A 208 14.51 -0.66 6.05
N GLY A 209 14.91 -1.91 6.33
CA GLY A 209 14.29 -2.68 7.40
C GLY A 209 14.56 -2.13 8.80
N GLU A 210 15.82 -1.75 9.08
CA GLU A 210 16.21 -1.11 10.35
C GLU A 210 15.56 0.27 10.48
N ALA A 211 15.60 1.08 9.43
CA ALA A 211 15.00 2.41 9.44
C ALA A 211 13.50 2.35 9.80
N LEU A 212 12.73 1.42 9.21
CA LEU A 212 11.31 1.27 9.55
C LEU A 212 11.09 0.75 10.97
N SER A 213 11.95 -0.15 11.44
CA SER A 213 11.89 -0.66 12.82
C SER A 213 12.11 0.47 13.84
N ASP A 214 13.16 1.26 13.66
CA ASP A 214 13.54 2.33 14.59
C ASP A 214 12.63 3.56 14.47
N LEU A 215 12.20 3.89 13.25
CA LEU A 215 11.42 5.10 13.00
C LEU A 215 9.93 4.91 13.25
N VAL A 216 9.39 3.69 13.13
CA VAL A 216 7.94 3.45 13.19
C VAL A 216 7.56 2.28 14.07
N PHE A 217 8.08 1.07 13.82
CA PHE A 217 7.55 -0.13 14.48
C PHE A 217 7.83 -0.16 15.99
N ASN A 218 9.08 0.00 16.41
CA ASN A 218 9.46 -0.06 17.82
C ASN A 218 8.82 1.08 18.66
N PRO A 219 8.87 2.35 18.22
CA PRO A 219 8.21 3.45 18.96
C PRO A 219 6.71 3.28 19.12
N LEU A 220 6.03 2.71 18.12
CA LEU A 220 4.61 2.45 18.18
C LEU A 220 4.26 1.14 18.89
N GLY A 221 5.25 0.32 19.25
CA GLY A 221 5.03 -0.99 19.87
C GLY A 221 4.42 -2.02 18.93
N LEU A 222 4.70 -1.92 17.62
CA LEU A 222 4.20 -2.83 16.59
C LEU A 222 5.07 -4.11 16.51
N ASP A 223 4.92 -4.99 17.50
CA ASP A 223 5.73 -6.20 17.70
C ASP A 223 5.46 -7.36 16.70
N ARG A 224 4.50 -7.17 15.80
CA ARG A 224 4.13 -8.04 14.68
C ARG A 224 4.14 -7.29 13.36
N ALA A 225 4.95 -6.24 13.25
CA ALA A 225 5.28 -5.56 12.01
C ALA A 225 6.72 -5.90 11.58
N PHE A 226 6.89 -6.30 10.32
CA PHE A 226 8.15 -6.81 9.80
C PHE A 226 8.48 -6.20 8.44
N SER A 227 9.77 -6.03 8.21
CA SER A 227 10.39 -5.60 6.95
C SER A 227 11.49 -6.58 6.52
N ARG A 228 11.48 -7.79 7.09
CA ARG A 228 12.42 -8.89 6.82
C ARG A 228 11.67 -10.22 6.80
N THR A 229 11.90 -11.02 5.77
CA THR A 229 11.25 -12.34 5.63
C THR A 229 11.63 -13.29 6.76
N GLY A 230 12.88 -13.23 7.25
CA GLY A 230 13.36 -14.04 8.36
C GLY A 230 12.61 -13.80 9.66
N ASP A 231 12.15 -12.58 9.91
CA ASP A 231 11.37 -12.24 11.10
C ASP A 231 9.90 -12.62 10.92
N ALA A 232 9.32 -12.32 9.75
CA ALA A 232 7.91 -12.64 9.47
C ALA A 232 7.64 -14.16 9.49
N MET A 233 8.60 -14.99 9.05
CA MET A 233 8.44 -16.45 8.97
C MET A 233 8.39 -17.16 10.32
N THR A 234 8.79 -16.51 11.42
CA THR A 234 8.72 -17.10 12.77
C THR A 234 7.33 -17.01 13.39
N TYR A 235 6.37 -16.39 12.70
CA TYR A 235 5.01 -16.17 13.17
C TYR A 235 3.98 -16.84 12.27
N ARG A 236 2.75 -16.95 12.77
CA ARG A 236 1.60 -17.39 11.97
C ARG A 236 1.41 -16.40 10.83
N PHE A 237 1.56 -16.88 9.60
CA PHE A 237 1.50 -16.08 8.39
C PHE A 237 0.34 -16.54 7.50
N ALA A 238 -0.42 -15.59 6.95
CA ALA A 238 -1.46 -15.90 5.98
C ALA A 238 -0.80 -16.18 4.61
N ALA A 239 -0.85 -17.43 4.17
CA ALA A 239 -0.33 -17.81 2.86
C ALA A 239 -1.25 -17.27 1.76
N PRO A 240 -0.72 -16.80 0.62
CA PRO A 240 -1.54 -16.37 -0.50
C PRO A 240 -2.18 -17.55 -1.22
N HIS A 241 -3.40 -17.35 -1.71
CA HIS A 241 -4.12 -18.34 -2.51
C HIS A 241 -4.41 -17.86 -3.94
N ARG A 242 -4.44 -18.82 -4.87
CA ARG A 242 -4.87 -18.64 -6.26
C ARG A 242 -5.95 -19.66 -6.61
N GLU A 243 -6.73 -19.34 -7.63
CA GLU A 243 -7.72 -20.25 -8.21
C GLU A 243 -7.15 -20.93 -9.45
N GLU A 244 -7.29 -22.25 -9.53
CA GLU A 244 -6.88 -23.08 -10.67
C GLU A 244 -7.87 -24.25 -10.82
N GLY A 245 -8.51 -24.39 -11.99
CA GLY A 245 -9.48 -25.46 -12.25
C GLY A 245 -10.67 -25.50 -11.28
N GLY A 246 -11.11 -24.35 -10.78
CA GLY A 246 -12.21 -24.25 -9.79
C GLY A 246 -11.80 -24.62 -8.36
N ARG A 247 -10.51 -24.85 -8.11
CA ARG A 247 -9.96 -25.14 -6.78
C ARG A 247 -9.13 -23.95 -6.28
N THR A 248 -9.19 -23.72 -4.98
CA THR A 248 -8.30 -22.80 -4.28
C THR A 248 -7.01 -23.52 -3.89
N LEU A 249 -5.86 -22.99 -4.31
CA LEU A 249 -4.53 -23.56 -4.08
C LEU A 249 -3.61 -22.51 -3.45
N VAL A 250 -2.64 -22.95 -2.64
CA VAL A 250 -1.57 -22.06 -2.17
C VAL A 250 -0.71 -21.58 -3.34
N ASN A 251 -0.39 -20.29 -3.36
CA ASN A 251 0.52 -19.71 -4.33
C ASN A 251 1.99 -19.82 -3.89
N HIS A 252 2.61 -20.98 -4.14
CA HIS A 252 4.00 -21.25 -3.77
C HIS A 252 5.06 -20.39 -4.49
N ALA A 253 4.69 -19.70 -5.58
CA ALA A 253 5.60 -18.77 -6.25
C ALA A 253 5.77 -17.45 -5.50
N PHE A 254 4.98 -17.21 -4.46
CA PHE A 254 5.05 -16.00 -3.67
C PHE A 254 6.33 -15.91 -2.83
N GLN A 255 6.94 -14.74 -2.85
CA GLN A 255 8.02 -14.34 -1.94
C GLN A 255 7.65 -12.98 -1.35
N LEU A 256 7.85 -12.81 -0.04
CA LEU A 256 7.73 -11.50 0.60
C LEU A 256 8.88 -10.61 0.09
N PRO A 257 8.60 -9.48 -0.58
CA PRO A 257 9.63 -8.61 -1.14
C PRO A 257 10.18 -7.67 -0.06
N ALA A 258 10.77 -8.23 1.00
CA ALA A 258 11.06 -7.52 2.24
C ALA A 258 11.94 -6.26 2.08
N ASN A 259 12.83 -6.23 1.08
CA ASN A 259 13.73 -5.10 0.84
C ASN A 259 13.19 -4.08 -0.18
N VAL A 260 11.87 -4.02 -0.41
CA VAL A 260 11.24 -3.00 -1.27
C VAL A 260 10.27 -2.11 -0.49
N SER A 261 10.49 -0.80 -0.52
CA SER A 261 9.68 0.22 0.19
C SER A 261 8.23 0.28 -0.31
N ALA A 262 7.98 -0.05 -1.57
CA ALA A 262 6.65 0.04 -2.16
C ALA A 262 5.69 -1.10 -1.73
N GLY A 263 6.18 -2.16 -1.06
CA GLY A 263 5.37 -3.35 -0.81
C GLY A 263 5.90 -4.38 0.19
N GLY A 264 7.05 -4.14 0.81
CA GLY A 264 7.83 -5.15 1.52
C GLY A 264 7.47 -5.40 2.98
N CYS A 265 6.56 -4.63 3.57
CA CYS A 265 6.19 -4.84 4.96
C CYS A 265 5.17 -5.99 5.11
N ALA A 266 5.22 -6.66 6.25
CA ALA A 266 4.18 -7.54 6.76
C ALA A 266 3.72 -7.06 8.14
N MET A 267 2.45 -7.26 8.47
CA MET A 267 1.86 -6.78 9.72
C MET A 267 0.69 -7.66 10.15
N SER A 268 0.47 -7.84 11.45
CA SER A 268 -0.77 -8.41 11.97
C SER A 268 -1.93 -7.41 11.89
N LEU A 269 -3.17 -7.89 12.03
CA LEU A 269 -4.33 -7.00 12.11
C LEU A 269 -4.28 -6.14 13.38
N ASP A 270 -3.88 -6.72 14.52
CA ASP A 270 -3.75 -5.98 15.78
C ASP A 270 -2.87 -4.74 15.64
N ASN A 271 -1.67 -4.94 15.09
CA ASN A 271 -0.73 -3.86 14.81
C ASN A 271 -1.23 -2.91 13.73
N MET A 272 -1.95 -3.40 12.71
CA MET A 272 -2.55 -2.53 11.69
C MET A 272 -3.57 -1.57 12.30
N ILE A 273 -4.47 -2.05 13.17
CA ILE A 273 -5.43 -1.15 13.85
C ILE A 273 -4.70 -0.17 14.77
N GLN A 274 -3.70 -0.60 15.53
CA GLN A 274 -2.90 0.29 16.36
C GLN A 274 -2.16 1.37 15.53
N TYR A 275 -1.65 1.01 14.36
CA TYR A 275 -1.04 1.94 13.43
C TYR A 275 -2.05 2.94 12.85
N LEU A 276 -3.28 2.51 12.54
CA LEU A 276 -4.34 3.41 12.08
C LEU A 276 -4.84 4.34 13.19
N GLU A 277 -4.99 3.84 14.42
CA GLU A 277 -5.30 4.65 15.61
C GLU A 277 -4.24 5.73 15.85
N PHE A 278 -2.95 5.42 15.67
CA PHE A 278 -1.89 6.42 15.72
C PHE A 278 -2.10 7.55 14.70
N HIS A 279 -2.52 7.20 13.47
CA HIS A 279 -2.80 8.21 12.44
C HIS A 279 -4.05 9.05 12.77
N LEU A 280 -5.06 8.47 13.42
CA LEU A 280 -6.22 9.25 13.92
C LEU A 280 -5.87 10.15 15.11
N GLY A 281 -4.89 9.76 15.91
CA GLY A 281 -4.46 10.46 17.12
C GLY A 281 -3.70 11.76 16.86
N ASP A 282 -2.99 12.22 17.88
CA ASP A 282 -2.29 13.51 17.91
C ASP A 282 -0.78 13.41 17.58
N GLY A 283 -0.31 12.21 17.22
CA GLY A 283 1.08 11.92 16.90
C GLY A 283 1.91 11.43 18.08
N THR A 284 1.28 11.10 19.21
CA THR A 284 1.95 10.44 20.34
C THR A 284 1.94 8.92 20.23
N THR A 285 3.00 8.29 20.72
CA THR A 285 3.14 6.84 20.87
C THR A 285 2.31 6.34 22.06
N PRO A 286 2.07 5.01 22.18
CA PRO A 286 1.38 4.43 23.33
C PRO A 286 2.05 4.70 24.70
N ASP A 287 3.32 5.09 24.71
CA ASP A 287 4.05 5.46 25.93
C ASP A 287 4.08 6.96 26.22
N GLY A 288 3.42 7.77 25.38
CA GLY A 288 3.26 9.21 25.55
C GLY A 288 4.37 10.06 24.91
N ALA A 289 5.37 9.44 24.27
CA ALA A 289 6.38 10.18 23.51
C ALA A 289 5.78 10.74 22.20
N ARG A 290 6.21 11.93 21.77
CA ARG A 290 5.79 12.46 20.46
C ARG A 290 6.58 11.79 19.35
N LEU A 291 5.91 11.05 18.48
CA LEU A 291 6.50 10.46 17.27
C LEU A 291 6.45 11.42 16.09
N LEU A 292 5.28 12.02 15.87
CA LEU A 292 5.02 13.02 14.84
C LEU A 292 4.35 14.25 15.44
N SER A 293 4.56 15.41 14.82
CA SER A 293 3.76 16.60 15.05
C SER A 293 2.35 16.38 14.50
N THR A 294 1.35 17.01 15.13
CA THR A 294 -0.02 17.02 14.60
C THR A 294 -0.06 17.63 13.20
N ALA A 295 0.78 18.63 12.92
CA ALA A 295 0.92 19.24 11.61
C ALA A 295 1.38 18.22 10.55
N SER A 296 2.35 17.36 10.87
CA SER A 296 2.83 16.31 9.96
C SER A 296 1.76 15.24 9.69
N LEU A 297 0.99 14.82 10.70
CA LEU A 297 -0.15 13.92 10.50
C LEU A 297 -1.22 14.52 9.57
N VAL A 298 -1.57 15.79 9.79
CA VAL A 298 -2.52 16.51 8.93
C VAL A 298 -1.97 16.66 7.52
N ALA A 299 -0.69 17.01 7.37
CA ALA A 299 -0.04 17.16 6.07
C ALA A 299 -0.06 15.85 5.25
N MET A 300 0.12 14.69 5.91
CA MET A 300 0.02 13.39 5.24
C MET A 300 -1.37 13.13 4.64
N ARG A 301 -2.41 13.68 5.25
CA ARG A 301 -3.82 13.50 4.84
C ARG A 301 -4.42 14.74 4.16
N THR A 302 -3.60 15.72 3.82
CA THR A 302 -4.01 16.91 3.08
C THR A 302 -3.75 16.70 1.59
N ALA A 303 -4.71 17.07 0.75
CA ALA A 303 -4.60 16.94 -0.70
C ALA A 303 -3.39 17.73 -1.25
N ARG A 304 -2.53 17.04 -2.00
CA ARG A 304 -1.40 17.63 -2.73
C ARG A 304 -1.63 17.66 -4.23
N ILE A 305 -2.34 16.65 -4.76
CA ILE A 305 -2.70 16.59 -6.17
C ILE A 305 -4.03 15.86 -6.36
N ARG A 306 -4.82 16.30 -7.34
CA ARG A 306 -6.01 15.60 -7.82
C ARG A 306 -5.60 14.48 -8.78
N LYS A 307 -6.35 13.37 -8.80
CA LYS A 307 -6.11 12.28 -9.76
C LYS A 307 -6.74 12.53 -11.14
N ASN A 308 -7.05 13.79 -11.45
CA ASN A 308 -7.65 14.35 -12.67
C ASN A 308 -9.06 13.82 -13.01
N SER A 309 -9.16 12.56 -13.41
CA SER A 309 -10.36 11.93 -13.97
C SER A 309 -11.37 11.43 -12.93
N SER A 310 -11.00 11.48 -11.65
CA SER A 310 -11.87 11.21 -10.49
C SER A 310 -11.81 12.36 -9.51
N THR A 311 -12.79 12.47 -8.61
CA THR A 311 -12.75 13.39 -7.45
C THR A 311 -11.71 13.00 -6.40
N ASP A 312 -11.08 11.83 -6.55
CA ASP A 312 -10.03 11.39 -5.63
C ASP A 312 -8.77 12.23 -5.73
N GLU A 313 -8.12 12.38 -4.59
CA GLU A 313 -6.91 13.14 -4.41
C GLU A 313 -5.82 12.25 -3.81
N MET A 314 -4.61 12.79 -3.73
CA MET A 314 -3.46 12.12 -3.12
C MET A 314 -2.81 13.06 -2.12
N GLY A 315 -2.70 12.60 -0.87
CA GLY A 315 -1.85 13.19 0.15
C GLY A 315 -0.46 12.53 0.17
N LEU A 316 0.32 12.76 1.21
CA LEU A 316 1.64 12.14 1.34
C LEU A 316 1.48 10.69 1.82
N GLY A 317 1.45 9.75 0.86
CA GLY A 317 1.27 8.33 1.14
C GLY A 317 -0.17 7.85 1.34
N TRP A 318 -1.17 8.73 1.31
CA TRP A 318 -2.58 8.37 1.46
C TRP A 318 -3.41 8.77 0.25
N HIS A 319 -4.27 7.88 -0.23
CA HIS A 319 -5.32 8.23 -1.18
C HIS A 319 -6.46 8.92 -0.42
N LEU A 320 -6.90 10.08 -0.92
CA LEU A 320 -7.93 10.87 -0.27
C LEU A 320 -9.20 10.88 -1.11
N ARG A 321 -10.34 10.89 -0.43
CA ARG A 321 -11.66 10.99 -1.05
C ARG A 321 -12.61 11.74 -0.13
N THR A 322 -13.43 12.60 -0.71
CA THR A 322 -14.54 13.23 -0.01
C THR A 322 -15.82 12.43 -0.22
N LEU A 323 -16.40 11.94 0.86
CA LEU A 323 -17.69 11.23 0.89
C LEU A 323 -18.66 12.10 1.68
N ASP A 324 -19.76 12.52 1.05
CA ASP A 324 -20.77 13.42 1.65
C ASP A 324 -20.16 14.59 2.48
N GLY A 325 -19.17 15.27 1.89
CA GLY A 325 -18.46 16.38 2.53
C GLY A 325 -17.37 16.00 3.55
N VAL A 326 -17.24 14.73 3.95
CA VAL A 326 -16.22 14.24 4.89
C VAL A 326 -15.00 13.74 4.15
N VAL A 327 -13.81 14.23 4.50
CA VAL A 327 -12.56 13.74 3.92
C VAL A 327 -12.14 12.43 4.59
N THR A 328 -11.95 11.42 3.75
CA THR A 328 -11.45 10.10 4.13
C THR A 328 -10.06 9.87 3.56
N ALA A 329 -9.23 9.11 4.28
CA ALA A 329 -7.88 8.75 3.85
C ALA A 329 -7.73 7.23 3.86
N GLN A 330 -7.11 6.66 2.84
CA GLN A 330 -7.05 5.22 2.68
C GLN A 330 -5.86 4.74 1.86
N HIS A 331 -5.55 3.45 2.01
CA HIS A 331 -4.60 2.76 1.16
C HIS A 331 -4.96 1.28 1.05
N GLY A 332 -4.96 0.73 -0.17
CA GLY A 332 -5.11 -0.70 -0.40
C GLY A 332 -3.79 -1.40 -0.70
N GLY A 333 -3.86 -2.71 -0.90
CA GLY A 333 -2.71 -3.52 -1.22
C GLY A 333 -3.11 -4.79 -1.93
N THR A 334 -2.44 -5.08 -3.04
CA THR A 334 -2.56 -6.38 -3.72
C THR A 334 -1.19 -6.98 -3.92
N LEU A 335 -0.98 -8.21 -3.43
CA LEU A 335 0.29 -8.92 -3.56
C LEU A 335 0.12 -10.43 -3.49
N GLY A 336 0.49 -11.12 -4.58
CA GLY A 336 0.61 -12.59 -4.60
C GLY A 336 -0.69 -13.37 -4.40
N GLY A 337 -1.85 -12.72 -4.29
CA GLY A 337 -3.11 -13.35 -3.89
C GLY A 337 -3.76 -12.65 -2.70
N HIS A 338 -3.06 -11.77 -2.00
CA HIS A 338 -3.65 -10.93 -0.96
C HIS A 338 -4.36 -9.72 -1.56
N CYS A 339 -5.50 -9.35 -1.00
CA CYS A 339 -6.21 -8.09 -1.27
C CYS A 339 -6.54 -7.42 0.08
N LEU A 340 -6.06 -6.20 0.28
CA LEU A 340 -5.97 -5.57 1.59
C LEU A 340 -6.56 -4.17 1.54
N HIS A 341 -7.07 -3.70 2.67
CA HIS A 341 -7.65 -2.36 2.79
C HIS A 341 -7.35 -1.77 4.15
N ALA A 342 -7.00 -0.48 4.17
CA ALA A 342 -6.84 0.32 5.36
C ALA A 342 -7.53 1.67 5.15
N GLN A 343 -8.37 2.05 6.10
CA GLN A 343 -9.24 3.23 6.03
C GLN A 343 -9.13 4.07 7.29
N LEU A 344 -9.11 5.39 7.09
CA LEU A 344 -9.22 6.44 8.11
C LEU A 344 -10.38 7.36 7.75
N VAL A 345 -11.13 7.78 8.76
CA VAL A 345 -12.12 8.87 8.70
C VAL A 345 -11.79 9.82 9.87
N PRO A 346 -10.78 10.71 9.70
CA PRO A 346 -10.20 11.47 10.81
C PRO A 346 -11.22 12.32 11.58
N GLU A 347 -12.09 13.04 10.88
CA GLU A 347 -13.12 13.91 11.48
C GLU A 347 -14.15 13.14 12.30
N ARG A 348 -14.25 11.83 12.09
CA ARG A 348 -15.20 10.94 12.75
C ARG A 348 -14.54 9.97 13.74
N ASN A 349 -13.22 10.04 13.90
CA ASN A 349 -12.46 9.14 14.77
C ASN A 349 -12.78 7.65 14.51
N LEU A 350 -12.92 7.29 13.23
CA LEU A 350 -13.15 5.92 12.76
C LEU A 350 -11.96 5.46 11.90
N CYS A 351 -11.48 4.25 12.16
CA CYS A 351 -10.59 3.55 11.24
C CYS A 351 -10.94 2.07 11.17
N PHE A 352 -10.58 1.42 10.08
CA PHE A 352 -10.74 -0.02 9.94
C PHE A 352 -9.75 -0.61 8.93
N SER A 353 -9.54 -1.92 9.04
CA SER A 353 -8.74 -2.68 8.07
C SER A 353 -9.35 -4.05 7.81
N ILE A 354 -9.25 -4.47 6.54
CA ILE A 354 -9.70 -5.77 6.05
C ILE A 354 -8.54 -6.40 5.29
N LEU A 355 -8.04 -7.54 5.79
CA LEU A 355 -6.87 -8.23 5.24
C LEU A 355 -7.31 -9.61 4.74
N THR A 356 -7.24 -9.84 3.43
CA THR A 356 -7.61 -11.12 2.82
C THR A 356 -6.40 -11.81 2.20
N ASN A 357 -6.41 -13.14 2.18
CA ASN A 357 -5.37 -13.96 1.54
C ASN A 357 -5.83 -14.65 0.25
N HIS A 358 -6.82 -14.06 -0.44
CA HIS A 358 -7.39 -14.58 -1.67
C HIS A 358 -7.63 -13.48 -2.73
N ARG A 359 -7.36 -13.78 -4.01
CA ARG A 359 -7.40 -12.79 -5.11
C ARG A 359 -8.75 -12.12 -5.35
N ASN A 360 -9.84 -12.74 -4.91
CA ASN A 360 -11.19 -12.17 -5.01
C ASN A 360 -11.53 -11.27 -3.82
N GLY A 361 -10.63 -11.15 -2.84
CA GLY A 361 -10.84 -10.38 -1.62
C GLY A 361 -11.07 -8.88 -1.86
N TRP A 362 -10.71 -8.34 -3.03
CA TRP A 362 -11.06 -6.97 -3.39
C TRP A 362 -12.58 -6.71 -3.37
N ARG A 363 -13.42 -7.70 -3.75
CA ARG A 363 -14.88 -7.58 -3.71
C ARG A 363 -15.41 -7.51 -2.28
N LEU A 364 -14.89 -8.40 -1.41
CA LEU A 364 -15.25 -8.39 0.00
C LEU A 364 -14.82 -7.07 0.66
N ASN A 365 -13.58 -6.62 0.40
CA ASN A 365 -13.08 -5.36 0.94
C ASN A 365 -14.00 -4.20 0.58
N GLU A 366 -14.47 -4.15 -0.66
CA GLU A 366 -15.35 -3.12 -1.18
C GLU A 366 -16.75 -3.17 -0.55
N ASP A 367 -17.40 -4.35 -0.56
CA ASP A 367 -18.73 -4.53 0.02
C ASP A 367 -18.73 -4.20 1.52
N VAL A 368 -17.75 -4.74 2.25
CA VAL A 368 -17.65 -4.57 3.70
C VAL A 368 -17.27 -3.14 4.06
N ALA A 369 -16.33 -2.51 3.35
CA ALA A 369 -15.97 -1.11 3.59
C ALA A 369 -17.15 -0.17 3.35
N THR A 370 -17.95 -0.42 2.30
CA THR A 370 -19.15 0.37 1.99
C THR A 370 -20.14 0.30 3.14
N VAL A 371 -20.45 -0.91 3.62
CA VAL A 371 -21.41 -1.09 4.71
C VAL A 371 -20.88 -0.52 6.03
N ILE A 372 -19.57 -0.59 6.32
CA ILE A 372 -18.99 0.04 7.52
C ILE A 372 -19.18 1.56 7.48
N LEU A 373 -18.84 2.21 6.36
CA LEU A 373 -18.94 3.67 6.22
C LEU A 373 -20.38 4.15 6.36
N ASP A 374 -21.33 3.42 5.78
CA ASP A 374 -22.77 3.71 5.92
C ASP A 374 -23.26 3.46 7.36
N THR A 375 -22.94 2.29 7.94
CA THR A 375 -23.45 1.87 9.27
C THR A 375 -22.91 2.72 10.42
N TYR A 376 -21.65 3.17 10.34
CA TYR A 376 -21.01 3.92 11.43
C TYR A 376 -21.07 5.44 11.26
N GLU A 377 -21.09 5.93 10.01
CA GLU A 377 -20.94 7.37 9.72
C GLU A 377 -21.99 7.93 8.76
N GLU A 378 -22.94 7.11 8.29
CA GLU A 378 -23.93 7.49 7.26
C GLU A 378 -23.27 8.01 5.97
N LEU A 379 -22.03 7.58 5.71
CA LEU A 379 -21.25 7.97 4.54
C LEU A 379 -21.56 7.04 3.37
N ALA A 380 -22.69 7.28 2.73
CA ALA A 380 -23.08 6.57 1.51
C ALA A 380 -22.16 6.94 0.33
N LEU A 381 -21.81 5.94 -0.48
CA LEU A 381 -21.16 6.18 -1.76
C LEU A 381 -22.16 6.73 -2.77
N ALA A 382 -21.79 7.80 -3.48
CA ALA A 382 -22.55 8.22 -4.65
C ALA A 382 -22.42 7.18 -5.79
N PRO A 383 -23.39 7.10 -6.73
CA PRO A 383 -23.27 6.24 -7.90
C PRO A 383 -21.94 6.44 -8.64
N GLY A 384 -21.22 5.36 -8.92
CA GLY A 384 -19.90 5.39 -9.56
C GLY A 384 -18.73 5.80 -8.65
N GLN A 385 -18.97 6.16 -7.39
CA GLN A 385 -17.93 6.17 -6.38
C GLN A 385 -17.69 4.74 -5.88
N MET A 386 -16.43 4.43 -5.60
CA MET A 386 -16.04 3.17 -4.95
C MET A 386 -15.61 3.48 -3.52
N THR A 387 -15.42 2.48 -2.69
CA THR A 387 -14.72 2.59 -1.41
C THR A 387 -13.22 2.35 -1.60
N GLY A 388 -12.81 1.51 -2.54
CA GLY A 388 -11.48 0.90 -2.58
C GLY A 388 -10.26 1.78 -2.84
N GLY A 389 -9.24 1.58 -1.98
CA GLY A 389 -7.85 2.02 -2.13
C GLY A 389 -6.98 0.95 -2.79
N ASN A 390 -7.59 -0.17 -3.18
CA ASN A 390 -7.08 -1.01 -4.23
C ASN A 390 -7.35 -0.25 -5.53
N ARG A 391 -6.32 0.03 -6.32
CA ARG A 391 -6.41 0.46 -7.73
C ARG A 391 -5.57 -0.49 -8.58
N GLY A 392 -5.74 -1.78 -8.34
CA GLY A 392 -4.98 -2.87 -8.93
C GLY A 392 -5.74 -3.52 -10.09
N GLY A 393 -5.02 -4.29 -10.91
CA GLY A 393 -5.58 -4.93 -12.11
C GLY A 393 -6.64 -6.03 -11.86
N ASN A 394 -7.02 -6.27 -10.60
CA ASN A 394 -8.06 -7.23 -10.23
C ASN A 394 -9.47 -6.61 -10.22
N GLU A 395 -9.56 -5.30 -10.02
CA GLU A 395 -10.83 -4.58 -9.89
C GLU A 395 -11.57 -4.50 -11.21
N ARG A 396 -12.90 -4.50 -11.09
CA ARG A 396 -13.83 -4.50 -12.21
C ARG A 396 -14.83 -3.38 -11.99
N MET A 397 -14.70 -2.30 -12.77
CA MET A 397 -15.60 -1.15 -12.73
C MET A 397 -17.05 -1.54 -12.97
N THR A 398 -17.31 -2.63 -13.68
CA THR A 398 -18.66 -3.21 -13.87
C THR A 398 -19.36 -3.59 -12.57
N TYR A 399 -18.67 -3.57 -11.43
CA TYR A 399 -19.28 -3.78 -10.11
C TYR A 399 -19.91 -2.50 -9.53
N HIS A 400 -19.56 -1.31 -10.05
CA HIS A 400 -19.97 -0.01 -9.48
C HIS A 400 -20.40 1.04 -10.51
N ALA A 401 -20.05 0.83 -11.78
CA ALA A 401 -20.19 1.82 -12.82
C ALA A 401 -21.05 1.27 -13.94
N GLU A 402 -22.12 2.00 -14.23
CA GLU A 402 -22.95 1.78 -15.40
C GLU A 402 -22.53 2.73 -16.53
N PRO A 403 -22.64 2.32 -17.79
CA PRO A 403 -22.40 3.20 -18.93
C PRO A 403 -23.23 4.48 -18.86
N VAL A 404 -22.64 5.62 -19.27
CA VAL A 404 -23.45 6.81 -19.56
C VAL A 404 -24.41 6.53 -20.70
N THR A 405 -25.63 7.05 -20.60
CA THR A 405 -26.69 6.84 -21.59
C THR A 405 -26.28 7.26 -23.00
N LEU A 406 -25.49 8.33 -23.11
CA LEU A 406 -24.93 8.83 -24.36
C LEU A 406 -23.41 8.91 -24.25
N GLN A 407 -22.71 8.13 -25.08
CA GLN A 407 -21.25 8.17 -25.15
C GLN A 407 -20.79 9.52 -25.76
N PRO A 408 -19.65 10.09 -25.30
CA PRO A 408 -19.16 11.36 -25.81
C PRO A 408 -18.64 11.24 -27.27
N PRO A 409 -18.37 12.36 -27.95
CA PRO A 409 -17.58 12.36 -29.19
C PRO A 409 -16.22 11.68 -28.97
N LEU A 410 -15.82 10.77 -29.86
CA LEU A 410 -14.69 9.87 -29.61
C LEU A 410 -13.34 10.36 -30.15
N ASP A 411 -13.34 11.28 -31.12
CA ASP A 411 -12.14 11.67 -31.89
C ASP A 411 -11.00 12.21 -31.03
N GLU A 412 -11.31 12.92 -29.94
CA GLU A 412 -10.29 13.50 -29.05
C GLU A 412 -9.47 12.43 -28.30
N TYR A 413 -10.03 11.24 -28.11
CA TYR A 413 -9.39 10.14 -27.40
C TYR A 413 -8.53 9.25 -28.31
N VAL A 414 -8.75 9.30 -29.62
CA VAL A 414 -8.02 8.50 -30.62
C VAL A 414 -6.56 8.95 -30.68
N GLY A 415 -5.64 7.99 -30.72
CA GLY A 415 -4.22 8.24 -30.90
C GLY A 415 -3.32 7.11 -30.38
N LEU A 416 -2.03 7.21 -30.71
CA LEU A 416 -0.98 6.40 -30.12
C LEU A 416 -0.51 7.05 -28.82
N TYR A 417 -0.51 6.30 -27.72
CA TYR A 417 -0.01 6.76 -26.44
C TYR A 417 1.22 5.93 -26.05
N GLN A 418 2.34 6.58 -25.80
CA GLN A 418 3.63 5.96 -25.56
C GLN A 418 3.94 5.88 -24.06
N ARG A 419 4.43 4.72 -23.63
CA ARG A 419 4.88 4.47 -22.26
C ARG A 419 6.21 3.72 -22.27
N PRO A 420 7.31 4.34 -22.71
CA PRO A 420 8.61 3.69 -22.70
C PRO A 420 9.07 3.41 -21.25
N PRO A 421 9.80 2.30 -21.00
CA PRO A 421 10.14 1.23 -21.94
C PRO A 421 9.03 0.14 -22.08
N VAL A 422 7.87 0.34 -21.46
CA VAL A 422 6.77 -0.65 -21.35
C VAL A 422 6.05 -0.90 -22.68
N GLY A 423 6.04 0.09 -23.57
CA GLY A 423 5.46 0.03 -24.91
C GLY A 423 4.26 0.95 -25.08
N ASP A 424 3.55 0.78 -26.18
CA ASP A 424 2.50 1.70 -26.59
C ASP A 424 1.09 1.19 -26.30
N VAL A 425 0.17 2.14 -26.19
CA VAL A 425 -1.28 1.95 -26.04
C VAL A 425 -1.93 2.64 -27.23
N ASN A 426 -2.50 1.84 -28.14
CA ASN A 426 -3.18 2.37 -29.32
C ASN A 426 -4.68 2.50 -29.02
N VAL A 427 -5.23 3.71 -29.15
CA VAL A 427 -6.67 3.97 -29.00
C VAL A 427 -7.23 4.38 -30.35
N HIS A 428 -8.20 3.64 -30.85
CA HIS A 428 -8.83 3.87 -32.16
C HIS A 428 -10.33 3.60 -32.10
N ILE A 429 -11.05 3.94 -33.17
CA ILE A 429 -12.48 3.68 -33.31
C ILE A 429 -12.67 2.42 -34.16
N GLU A 430 -13.47 1.49 -33.67
CA GLU A 430 -13.92 0.29 -34.38
C GLU A 430 -15.43 0.14 -34.12
N ASP A 431 -16.23 -0.03 -35.17
CA ASP A 431 -17.69 -0.17 -35.10
C ASP A 431 -18.38 0.91 -34.23
N GLY A 432 -17.90 2.16 -34.33
CA GLY A 432 -18.46 3.31 -33.60
C GLY A 432 -18.16 3.30 -32.10
N ARG A 433 -17.21 2.50 -31.63
CA ARG A 433 -16.75 2.43 -30.23
C ARG A 433 -15.26 2.67 -30.15
N LEU A 434 -14.79 3.23 -29.02
CA LEU A 434 -13.36 3.24 -28.75
C LEU A 434 -12.87 1.83 -28.45
N VAL A 435 -11.69 1.53 -28.95
CA VAL A 435 -10.97 0.29 -28.69
C VAL A 435 -9.58 0.65 -28.20
N VAL A 436 -9.17 0.04 -27.10
CA VAL A 436 -7.80 0.14 -26.57
C VAL A 436 -7.04 -1.15 -26.90
N GLY A 437 -5.93 -0.99 -27.61
CA GLY A 437 -5.03 -2.05 -28.01
C GLY A 437 -3.69 -2.00 -27.28
N ARG A 438 -3.19 -3.16 -26.88
CA ARG A 438 -1.80 -3.36 -26.45
C ARG A 438 -1.24 -4.63 -27.08
N GLY A 439 -0.37 -4.48 -28.06
CA GLY A 439 0.13 -5.60 -28.87
C GLY A 439 -1.02 -6.26 -29.67
N GLN A 440 -1.15 -7.58 -29.58
CA GLN A 440 -2.17 -8.37 -30.31
C GLN A 440 -3.54 -8.42 -29.61
N ARG A 441 -3.72 -7.74 -28.46
CA ARG A 441 -4.97 -7.75 -27.70
C ARG A 441 -5.66 -6.39 -27.80
N SER A 442 -6.96 -6.41 -28.06
CA SER A 442 -7.84 -5.24 -28.10
C SER A 442 -9.03 -5.44 -27.17
N TYR A 443 -9.50 -4.35 -26.57
CA TYR A 443 -10.70 -4.31 -25.73
C TYR A 443 -11.52 -3.08 -26.09
N GLY A 444 -12.83 -3.24 -26.28
CA GLY A 444 -13.72 -2.09 -26.44
C GLY A 444 -13.78 -1.28 -25.15
N LEU A 445 -13.98 0.02 -25.24
CA LEU A 445 -14.14 0.91 -24.10
C LEU A 445 -15.57 1.46 -24.05
N VAL A 446 -16.10 1.60 -22.85
CA VAL A 446 -17.36 2.28 -22.57
C VAL A 446 -17.17 3.32 -21.49
N PHE A 447 -17.68 4.53 -21.73
CA PHE A 447 -17.67 5.61 -20.77
C PHE A 447 -18.76 5.42 -19.73
N TRP A 448 -18.40 5.67 -18.48
CA TRP A 448 -19.30 5.70 -17.32
C TRP A 448 -19.23 7.05 -16.57
N GLY A 449 -18.31 7.92 -16.99
CA GLY A 449 -18.19 9.29 -16.54
C GLY A 449 -17.36 10.10 -17.54
N ARG A 450 -17.14 11.38 -17.26
CA ARG A 450 -16.30 12.24 -18.10
C ARG A 450 -14.85 11.72 -18.07
N ASP A 451 -14.30 11.44 -19.24
CA ASP A 451 -12.94 10.90 -19.41
C ASP A 451 -12.69 9.56 -18.68
N MET A 452 -13.74 8.90 -18.18
CA MET A 452 -13.66 7.67 -17.39
C MET A 452 -14.31 6.52 -18.16
N THR A 453 -13.52 5.50 -18.46
CA THR A 453 -13.97 4.31 -19.17
C THR A 453 -13.61 3.03 -18.43
N TYR A 454 -14.20 1.93 -18.86
CA TYR A 454 -13.68 0.61 -18.57
C TYR A 454 -13.74 -0.28 -19.82
N THR A 455 -12.88 -1.29 -19.83
CA THR A 455 -12.79 -2.28 -20.91
C THR A 455 -14.00 -3.21 -20.93
N THR A 456 -14.41 -3.57 -22.13
CA THR A 456 -15.50 -4.50 -22.45
C THR A 456 -14.94 -5.71 -23.20
N GLY A 457 -15.69 -6.81 -23.20
CA GLY A 457 -15.28 -8.08 -23.79
C GLY A 457 -14.69 -9.06 -22.77
N PRO A 458 -14.44 -10.32 -23.19
CA PRO A 458 -14.02 -11.38 -22.30
C PRO A 458 -12.54 -11.28 -21.89
N GLY A 459 -12.20 -11.94 -20.78
CA GLY A 459 -10.81 -12.19 -20.37
C GLY A 459 -10.33 -11.39 -19.16
N ALA A 460 -9.03 -11.50 -18.89
CA ALA A 460 -8.42 -11.01 -17.65
C ALA A 460 -8.46 -9.48 -17.47
N PHE A 461 -8.78 -8.73 -18.53
CA PHE A 461 -8.89 -7.27 -18.47
C PHE A 461 -10.33 -6.78 -18.55
N ALA A 462 -11.36 -7.64 -18.64
CA ALA A 462 -12.76 -7.19 -18.65
C ALA A 462 -13.08 -6.25 -17.49
N GLY A 463 -13.80 -5.15 -17.70
CA GLY A 463 -14.16 -4.19 -16.65
C GLY A 463 -12.99 -3.42 -16.01
N MET A 464 -11.77 -3.52 -16.53
CA MET A 464 -10.63 -2.76 -16.01
C MET A 464 -10.77 -1.28 -16.35
N ALA A 465 -10.49 -0.40 -15.38
CA ALA A 465 -10.51 1.04 -15.59
C ALA A 465 -9.47 1.50 -16.63
N VAL A 466 -9.91 2.36 -17.54
CA VAL A 466 -9.07 3.12 -18.48
C VAL A 466 -9.54 4.56 -18.44
N GLU A 467 -8.65 5.48 -18.13
CA GLU A 467 -9.01 6.88 -17.87
C GLU A 467 -8.22 7.78 -18.80
N PHE A 468 -8.86 8.80 -19.36
CA PHE A 468 -8.18 9.79 -20.17
C PHE A 468 -7.87 11.02 -19.32
N ILE A 469 -6.68 11.58 -19.47
CA ILE A 469 -6.23 12.70 -18.66
C ILE A 469 -5.96 13.89 -19.57
N ARG A 470 -6.55 15.01 -19.18
CA ARG A 470 -6.37 16.30 -19.85
C ARG A 470 -5.25 17.09 -19.18
N ASP A 471 -4.49 17.79 -20.00
CA ASP A 471 -3.54 18.81 -19.53
C ASP A 471 -4.27 20.12 -19.16
N ASP A 472 -3.50 21.13 -18.75
CA ASP A 472 -4.04 22.45 -18.38
C ASP A 472 -4.69 23.19 -19.56
N SER A 473 -4.41 22.79 -20.81
CA SER A 473 -5.07 23.32 -22.01
C SER A 473 -6.45 22.68 -22.26
N GLY A 474 -6.78 21.61 -21.53
CA GLY A 474 -8.00 20.81 -21.71
C GLY A 474 -7.87 19.70 -22.76
N ALA A 475 -6.69 19.51 -23.35
CA ALA A 475 -6.46 18.49 -24.36
C ALA A 475 -6.15 17.13 -23.72
N VAL A 476 -6.76 16.06 -24.25
CA VAL A 476 -6.41 14.69 -23.86
C VAL A 476 -4.96 14.40 -24.22
N THR A 477 -4.12 14.31 -23.20
CA THR A 477 -2.66 14.20 -23.33
C THR A 477 -2.12 12.89 -22.78
N TRP A 478 -2.84 12.25 -21.85
CA TRP A 478 -2.48 10.92 -21.38
C TRP A 478 -3.67 9.96 -21.39
N VAL A 479 -3.37 8.67 -21.48
CA VAL A 479 -4.28 7.60 -21.11
C VAL A 479 -3.69 6.88 -19.90
N ARG A 480 -4.51 6.64 -18.88
CA ARG A 480 -4.15 5.93 -17.65
C ARG A 480 -4.79 4.55 -17.68
N VAL A 481 -3.95 3.53 -17.72
CA VAL A 481 -4.35 2.11 -17.70
C VAL A 481 -3.83 1.48 -16.41
N ASN A 482 -4.74 0.93 -15.60
CA ASN A 482 -4.40 0.33 -14.31
C ASN A 482 -3.56 1.29 -13.43
N GLY A 483 -3.97 2.55 -13.36
CA GLY A 483 -3.32 3.60 -12.56
C GLY A 483 -2.01 4.17 -13.12
N ARG A 484 -1.52 3.74 -14.29
CA ARG A 484 -0.27 4.26 -14.90
C ARG A 484 -0.54 4.92 -16.23
N ILE A 485 0.15 6.03 -16.51
CA ILE A 485 -0.07 6.85 -17.70
C ILE A 485 0.77 6.39 -18.89
N ALA A 486 0.28 6.65 -20.09
CA ALA A 486 0.99 6.68 -21.36
C ALA A 486 0.69 8.04 -22.01
N ARG A 487 1.69 8.70 -22.58
CA ARG A 487 1.57 10.05 -23.14
C ARG A 487 1.22 9.99 -24.62
N LYS A 488 0.26 10.79 -25.06
CA LYS A 488 -0.19 10.86 -26.46
C LYS A 488 0.93 11.39 -27.35
N GLU A 489 1.18 10.72 -28.48
CA GLU A 489 2.16 11.17 -29.47
C GLU A 489 1.77 12.55 -30.05
N GLY A 490 2.76 13.43 -30.24
CA GLY A 490 2.55 14.78 -30.75
C GLY A 490 1.95 15.77 -29.74
N ARG A 491 1.91 15.42 -28.45
CA ARG A 491 1.46 16.29 -27.34
C ARG A 491 2.52 16.43 -26.28
#